data_AF-A0A1H4L4N7-F1
#
_entry.id   AF-A0A1H4L4N7-F1
#
_cell.length_a   1.000
_cell.length_b   1.000
_cell.length_c   1.000
_cell.angle_alpha   90.00
_cell.angle_beta   90.00
_cell.angle_gamma   90.00
#
_symmetry.space_group_name_H-M   'P 1'
#
loop_
_entity.id
_entity.type
_entity.pdbx_description
1 polymer ?
#
loop_
_entity_poly.entity_id
_entity_poly.type
_entity_poly.pdbx_seq_one_letter_code
_entity_poly.pdbx_strand_id
1 'polypeptide(L)'
;MSADPPTVRGPEAEGGLSAVLAFAPDGRLRTRIDAGGGYGRIHHAVVEDGRLFAVTATESGRGALFSGVVAFDLASGAELWRKDAGDAALDVTDGRVTMVRPGCNGDLMFGLDAATGDEEDEQGFRDRWVTAGSVLTYQDLVIVVRGGGKPHPFSVYERW
;
A
#
# COMPACT_ATOMS: atom_id res chain seq x y z
N MET A 1 -20.62 -13.77 1.18
CA MET A 1 -19.44 -12.92 0.95
C MET A 1 -19.90 -11.73 0.11
N SER A 2 -19.74 -10.51 0.63
CA SER A 2 -19.94 -9.29 -0.17
C SER A 2 -18.66 -9.06 -0.96
N ALA A 3 -18.77 -8.80 -2.26
CA ALA A 3 -17.62 -8.31 -3.02
C ALA A 3 -17.27 -6.89 -2.53
N ASP A 4 -15.99 -6.52 -2.67
CA ASP A 4 -15.54 -5.16 -2.41
C ASP A 4 -16.28 -4.16 -3.30
N PRO A 5 -16.54 -2.94 -2.79
CA PRO A 5 -17.16 -1.91 -3.61
C PRO A 5 -16.24 -1.58 -4.80
N PRO A 6 -16.77 -1.45 -6.03
CA PRO A 6 -15.98 -1.00 -7.16
C PRO A 6 -15.33 0.35 -6.86
N THR A 7 -14.03 0.47 -7.18
CA THR A 7 -13.30 1.73 -7.03
C THR A 7 -12.76 2.27 -8.34
N VAL A 8 -12.75 3.60 -8.46
CA VAL A 8 -12.15 4.31 -9.60
C VAL A 8 -11.12 5.29 -9.09
N ARG A 9 -9.96 5.30 -9.75
CA ARG A 9 -8.86 6.25 -9.51
C ARG A 9 -9.01 7.42 -10.46
N GLY A 10 -9.37 8.58 -9.94
CA GLY A 10 -9.50 9.79 -10.73
C GLY A 10 -8.12 10.38 -11.03
N PRO A 11 -7.73 10.65 -12.29
CA PRO A 11 -6.51 11.39 -12.57
C PRO A 11 -6.66 12.88 -12.24
N GLU A 12 -5.58 13.55 -11.87
CA GLU A 12 -5.42 15.01 -11.93
C GLU A 12 -5.10 15.44 -13.37
N ALA A 13 -5.33 16.71 -13.68
CA ALA A 13 -5.04 17.28 -15.00
C ALA A 13 -3.55 17.15 -15.41
N GLU A 14 -2.65 17.06 -14.43
CA GLU A 14 -1.20 16.89 -14.64
C GLU A 14 -0.72 15.43 -14.50
N GLY A 15 -1.65 14.46 -14.46
CA GLY A 15 -1.32 13.02 -14.44
C GLY A 15 -1.11 12.41 -13.05
N GLY A 16 -1.33 13.16 -11.97
CA GLY A 16 -1.39 12.64 -10.59
C GLY A 16 -2.69 11.90 -10.28
N LEU A 17 -2.81 11.29 -9.10
CA LEU A 17 -4.09 10.80 -8.58
C LEU A 17 -4.81 11.97 -7.88
N SER A 18 -6.10 12.18 -8.16
CA SER A 18 -6.92 13.22 -7.52
C SER A 18 -7.79 12.68 -6.38
N ALA A 19 -8.33 11.47 -6.53
CA ALA A 19 -9.11 10.77 -5.51
C ALA A 19 -9.29 9.28 -5.85
N VAL A 20 -9.65 8.52 -4.83
CA VAL A 20 -10.27 7.21 -4.95
C VAL A 20 -11.78 7.35 -4.70
N LEU A 21 -12.59 6.91 -5.66
CA LEU A 21 -14.04 6.94 -5.59
C LEU A 21 -14.54 5.51 -5.37
N ALA A 22 -15.42 5.30 -4.38
CA ALA A 22 -16.06 4.02 -4.11
C ALA A 22 -17.54 4.08 -4.48
N PHE A 23 -18.03 3.02 -5.13
CA PHE A 23 -19.40 2.96 -5.64
C PHE A 23 -20.19 1.85 -4.95
N ALA A 24 -21.49 2.08 -4.75
CA ALA A 24 -22.41 1.05 -4.34
C ALA A 24 -22.68 0.06 -5.51
N PRO A 25 -23.24 -1.14 -5.22
CA PRO A 25 -23.57 -2.12 -6.27
C PRO A 25 -24.52 -1.60 -7.36
N ASP A 26 -25.30 -0.55 -7.08
CA ASP A 26 -26.18 0.13 -8.04
C ASP A 26 -25.45 1.18 -8.90
N GLY A 27 -24.13 1.30 -8.77
CA GLY A 27 -23.28 2.24 -9.51
C GLY A 27 -23.31 3.67 -8.97
N ARG A 28 -24.01 3.96 -7.87
CA ARG A 28 -24.00 5.30 -7.28
C ARG A 28 -22.73 5.52 -6.47
N LEU A 29 -22.20 6.74 -6.55
CA LEU A 29 -21.07 7.15 -5.72
C LEU A 29 -21.47 7.03 -4.24
N ARG A 30 -20.68 6.28 -3.48
CA ARG A 30 -20.83 6.09 -2.04
C ARG A 30 -19.88 6.98 -1.26
N THR A 31 -18.60 6.94 -1.63
CA THR A 31 -17.54 7.61 -0.89
C THR A 31 -16.48 8.17 -1.82
N ARG A 32 -15.84 9.24 -1.38
CA ARG A 32 -14.68 9.85 -2.02
C ARG A 32 -13.58 10.01 -0.98
N ILE A 33 -12.42 9.43 -1.26
CA ILE A 33 -11.19 9.64 -0.51
C ILE A 33 -10.29 10.47 -1.39
N ASP A 34 -10.00 11.71 -0.98
CA ASP A 34 -9.10 12.58 -1.74
C ASP A 34 -7.70 11.95 -1.82
N ALA A 35 -6.96 12.22 -2.90
CA ALA A 35 -5.61 11.69 -3.03
C ALA A 35 -4.61 12.42 -2.14
N GLY A 36 -4.99 13.53 -1.52
CA GLY A 36 -4.14 14.32 -0.63
C GLY A 36 -4.90 14.78 0.61
N GLY A 37 -4.23 14.81 1.75
CA GLY A 37 -4.80 15.27 3.01
C GLY A 37 -3.80 15.29 4.16
N GLY A 38 -4.30 15.24 5.40
CA GLY A 38 -3.47 15.16 6.61
C GLY A 38 -2.67 13.85 6.76
N TYR A 39 -2.82 12.92 5.83
CA TYR A 39 -2.06 11.68 5.70
C TYR A 39 -0.96 11.77 4.62
N GLY A 40 -0.79 12.93 3.98
CA GLY A 40 0.07 13.09 2.81
C GLY A 40 -0.69 12.82 1.51
N ARG A 41 0.04 12.45 0.46
CA ARG A 41 -0.50 12.13 -0.87
C ARG A 41 -0.45 10.62 -1.12
N ILE A 42 -1.54 10.04 -1.61
CA ILE A 42 -1.66 8.63 -1.98
C ILE A 42 -0.83 8.37 -3.25
N HIS A 43 0.12 7.44 -3.16
CA HIS A 43 0.95 7.01 -4.29
C HIS A 43 0.51 5.66 -4.84
N HIS A 44 0.25 4.72 -3.95
CA HIS A 44 -0.20 3.37 -4.28
C HIS A 44 -1.33 3.00 -3.34
N ALA A 45 -2.28 2.21 -3.82
CA ALA A 45 -3.35 1.70 -2.96
C ALA A 45 -3.81 0.31 -3.38
N VAL A 46 -4.30 -0.45 -2.41
CA VAL A 46 -4.92 -1.76 -2.58
C VAL A 46 -6.30 -1.72 -1.91
N VAL A 47 -7.26 -2.42 -2.49
CA VAL A 47 -8.61 -2.55 -1.92
C VAL A 47 -8.81 -4.01 -1.53
N GLU A 48 -9.20 -4.23 -0.28
CA GLU A 48 -9.58 -5.54 0.24
C GLU A 48 -10.56 -5.36 1.42
N ASP A 49 -11.55 -6.24 1.51
CA ASP A 49 -12.52 -6.35 2.61
C ASP A 49 -13.17 -5.00 3.01
N GLY A 50 -13.63 -4.25 2.00
CA GLY A 50 -14.29 -2.96 2.16
C GLY A 50 -13.38 -1.83 2.61
N ARG A 51 -12.05 -2.00 2.53
CA ARG A 51 -11.07 -0.99 2.92
C ARG A 51 -10.14 -0.61 1.79
N LEU A 52 -9.60 0.61 1.86
CA LEU A 52 -8.51 1.08 1.03
C LEU A 52 -7.24 1.16 1.88
N PHE A 53 -6.20 0.44 1.50
CA PHE A 53 -4.87 0.53 2.11
C PHE A 53 -3.97 1.33 1.17
N ALA A 54 -3.52 2.50 1.62
CA ALA A 54 -2.78 3.44 0.80
C ALA A 54 -1.37 3.66 1.33
N VAL A 55 -0.36 3.51 0.48
CA VAL A 55 0.97 4.07 0.75
C VAL A 55 0.93 5.55 0.42
N THR A 56 1.34 6.36 1.40
CA THR A 56 1.33 7.81 1.30
C THR A 56 2.74 8.37 1.31
N ALA A 57 2.92 9.53 0.68
CA ALA A 57 4.13 10.32 0.79
C ALA A 57 3.82 11.77 1.09
N THR A 58 4.73 12.41 1.80
CA THR A 58 4.76 13.87 1.92
C THR A 58 5.65 14.44 0.83
N GLU A 59 5.17 15.46 0.14
CA GLU A 59 6.03 16.22 -0.78
C GLU A 59 6.98 17.06 0.05
N SER A 60 8.28 16.92 -0.22
CA SER A 60 9.29 17.85 0.25
C SER A 60 9.97 18.51 -0.94
N GLY A 61 10.59 19.68 -0.75
CA GLY A 61 11.38 20.32 -1.81
C GLY A 61 12.57 19.49 -2.34
N ARG A 62 12.82 18.31 -1.77
CA ARG A 62 13.84 17.33 -2.21
C ARG A 62 13.24 16.07 -2.87
N GLY A 63 11.91 16.01 -3.05
CA GLY A 63 11.17 14.86 -3.57
C GLY A 63 10.18 14.28 -2.56
N ALA A 64 9.44 13.27 -3.00
CA ALA A 64 8.48 12.54 -2.17
C ALA A 64 9.20 11.78 -1.03
N LEU A 65 8.79 12.04 0.21
CA LEU A 65 9.18 11.30 1.40
C LEU A 65 8.01 10.41 1.78
N PHE A 66 8.12 9.12 1.45
CA PHE A 66 7.11 8.15 1.83
C PHE A 66 6.94 8.10 3.35
N SER A 67 5.71 8.25 3.79
CA SER A 67 5.32 8.43 5.19
C SER A 67 5.00 7.07 5.81
N GLY A 68 4.24 6.25 5.09
CA GLY A 68 3.81 4.94 5.57
C GLY A 68 2.53 4.48 4.90
N VAL A 69 1.72 3.73 5.64
CA VAL A 69 0.45 3.16 5.19
C VAL A 69 -0.72 3.73 5.99
N VAL A 70 -1.84 3.97 5.30
CA VAL A 70 -3.09 4.42 5.91
C VAL A 70 -4.23 3.53 5.40
N ALA A 71 -5.08 3.07 6.32
CA ALA A 71 -6.29 2.34 5.99
C ALA A 71 -7.51 3.25 6.08
N PHE A 72 -8.40 3.15 5.09
CA PHE A 72 -9.67 3.86 5.05
C PHE A 72 -10.83 2.87 4.92
N ASP A 73 -11.95 3.18 5.58
CA ASP A 73 -13.22 2.50 5.36
C ASP A 73 -13.84 3.01 4.05
N LEU A 74 -14.11 2.13 3.09
CA LEU A 74 -14.69 2.53 1.79
C LEU A 74 -16.18 2.88 1.88
N ALA A 75 -16.86 2.54 2.99
CA ALA A 75 -18.24 2.93 3.17
C ALA A 75 -18.36 4.43 3.54
N SER A 76 -17.57 4.89 4.50
CA SER A 76 -17.62 6.25 5.06
C SER A 76 -16.52 7.19 4.56
N GLY A 77 -15.43 6.64 4.00
CA GLY A 77 -14.22 7.38 3.67
C GLY A 77 -13.37 7.75 4.89
N ALA A 78 -13.74 7.26 6.09
CA ALA A 78 -13.02 7.56 7.31
C ALA A 78 -11.66 6.83 7.34
N GLU A 79 -10.63 7.51 7.84
CA GLU A 79 -9.39 6.87 8.23
C GLU A 79 -9.64 5.95 9.44
N LEU A 80 -9.21 4.70 9.32
CA LEU A 80 -9.32 3.69 10.37
C LEU A 80 -8.06 3.66 11.23
N TRP A 81 -6.91 3.61 10.59
CA TRP A 81 -5.60 3.59 11.24
C TRP A 81 -4.51 4.07 10.28
N ARG A 82 -3.37 4.44 10.85
CA ARG A 82 -2.15 4.79 10.11
C ARG A 82 -0.92 4.20 10.80
N LYS A 83 0.09 3.81 10.00
CA LYS A 83 1.37 3.32 10.48
C LYS A 83 2.49 3.97 9.68
N ASP A 84 3.45 4.56 10.39
CA ASP A 84 4.68 5.06 9.79
C ASP A 84 5.56 3.87 9.38
N ALA A 85 5.87 3.76 8.10
CA ALA A 85 6.63 2.63 7.55
C ALA A 85 7.72 3.07 6.54
N GLY A 86 7.69 4.33 6.10
CA GLY A 86 8.62 4.83 5.09
C GLY A 86 8.27 4.37 3.67
N ASP A 87 9.28 4.35 2.79
CA ASP A 87 9.15 3.89 1.40
C ASP A 87 8.96 2.37 1.37
N ALA A 88 7.74 1.94 1.09
CA ALA A 88 7.39 0.54 1.11
C ALA A 88 6.45 0.18 -0.06
N ALA A 89 6.72 -0.97 -0.67
CA ALA A 89 5.73 -1.64 -1.48
C ALA A 89 4.80 -2.45 -0.54
N LEU A 90 3.52 -2.55 -0.91
CA LEU A 90 2.50 -3.19 -0.07
C LEU A 90 1.69 -4.22 -0.87
N ASP A 91 1.30 -5.28 -0.18
CA ASP A 91 0.24 -6.20 -0.58
C ASP A 91 -0.73 -6.39 0.59
N VAL A 92 -1.99 -6.71 0.29
CA VAL A 92 -2.98 -7.04 1.33
C VAL A 92 -3.70 -8.30 0.89
N THR A 93 -3.65 -9.32 1.74
CA THR A 93 -4.28 -10.62 1.47
C THR A 93 -4.61 -11.29 2.80
N ASP A 94 -5.81 -11.88 2.86
CA ASP A 94 -6.28 -12.68 3.99
C ASP A 94 -6.23 -11.93 5.33
N GLY A 95 -6.53 -10.63 5.31
CA GLY A 95 -6.57 -9.80 6.51
C GLY A 95 -5.21 -9.36 7.04
N ARG A 96 -4.12 -9.53 6.26
CA ARG A 96 -2.79 -9.04 6.60
C ARG A 96 -2.27 -8.08 5.55
N VAL A 97 -1.76 -6.93 6.00
CA VAL A 97 -0.96 -6.02 5.17
C VAL A 97 0.50 -6.46 5.24
N THR A 98 1.07 -6.84 4.11
CA THR A 98 2.51 -7.16 4.00
C THR A 98 3.22 -5.99 3.34
N MET A 99 4.20 -5.41 4.04
CA MET A 99 4.99 -4.28 3.55
C MET A 99 6.44 -4.68 3.38
N VAL A 100 7.08 -4.22 2.31
CA VAL A 100 8.52 -4.38 2.10
C VAL A 100 9.16 -3.03 1.89
N ARG A 101 10.03 -2.66 2.82
CA ARG A 101 10.91 -1.48 2.74
C ARG A 101 12.29 -1.90 2.23
N PRO A 102 12.66 -1.56 0.98
CA PRO A 102 14.00 -1.80 0.48
C PRO A 102 15.02 -0.91 1.21
N GLY A 103 16.23 -1.41 1.40
CA GLY A 103 17.27 -0.68 2.13
C GLY A 103 18.68 -1.05 1.69
N CYS A 104 19.61 -0.09 1.83
CA CYS A 104 21.02 -0.30 1.53
C CYS A 104 21.68 -1.40 2.38
N ASN A 105 21.10 -1.68 3.57
CA ASN A 105 21.56 -2.71 4.48
C ASN A 105 20.78 -4.04 4.35
N GLY A 106 19.79 -4.08 3.46
CA GLY A 106 18.82 -5.16 3.41
C GLY A 106 17.39 -4.67 3.27
N ASP A 107 16.52 -5.53 2.78
CA ASP A 107 15.08 -5.35 2.83
C ASP A 107 14.57 -5.58 4.25
N LEU A 108 13.59 -4.77 4.66
CA LEU A 108 12.85 -4.96 5.89
C LEU A 108 11.39 -5.24 5.53
N MET A 109 10.86 -6.34 6.05
CA MET A 109 9.49 -6.75 5.82
C MET A 109 8.67 -6.62 7.10
N PHE A 110 7.45 -6.14 6.98
CA PHE A 110 6.50 -5.99 8.07
C PHE A 110 5.20 -6.71 7.74
N GLY A 111 4.62 -7.39 8.73
CA GLY A 111 3.24 -7.84 8.73
C GLY A 111 2.41 -6.97 9.66
N LEU A 112 1.30 -6.42 9.18
CA LEU A 112 0.32 -5.72 10.00
C LEU A 112 -1.04 -6.40 9.90
N ASP A 113 -1.77 -6.45 11.01
CA ASP A 113 -3.20 -6.80 11.00
C ASP A 113 -3.96 -5.74 10.18
N ALA A 114 -4.73 -6.18 9.17
CA ALA A 114 -5.41 -5.24 8.27
C ALA A 114 -6.58 -4.50 8.94
N ALA A 115 -7.10 -4.99 10.06
CA ALA A 115 -8.17 -4.34 10.82
C ALA A 115 -7.69 -3.28 11.78
N THR A 116 -6.55 -3.49 12.44
CA THR A 116 -6.07 -2.60 13.49
C THR A 116 -4.83 -1.80 13.09
N GLY A 117 -4.06 -2.29 12.12
CA GLY A 117 -2.74 -1.74 11.78
C GLY A 117 -1.67 -2.11 12.82
N ASP A 118 -2.00 -3.00 13.76
CA ASP A 118 -1.03 -3.51 14.72
C ASP A 118 0.01 -4.36 14.00
N GLU A 119 1.26 -4.20 14.41
CA GLU A 119 2.36 -4.97 13.86
C GLU A 119 2.33 -6.38 14.43
N GLU A 120 2.20 -7.35 13.53
CA GLU A 120 2.28 -8.77 13.87
C GLU A 120 3.73 -9.22 13.86
N ASP A 121 4.50 -8.76 12.87
CA ASP A 121 5.84 -9.27 12.59
C ASP A 121 6.78 -8.25 11.92
N GLU A 122 8.08 -8.36 12.18
CA GLU A 122 9.16 -7.65 11.48
C GLU A 122 10.32 -8.61 11.15
N GLN A 123 10.81 -8.60 9.91
CA GLN A 123 11.94 -9.43 9.49
C GLN A 123 12.88 -8.71 8.52
N GLY A 124 14.18 -8.76 8.82
CA GLY A 124 15.24 -8.26 7.95
C GLY A 124 15.81 -9.32 7.02
N PHE A 125 16.03 -8.96 5.76
CA PHE A 125 16.69 -9.77 4.74
C PHE A 125 17.95 -9.07 4.26
N ARG A 126 19.04 -9.80 4.04
CA ARG A 126 20.33 -9.22 3.66
C ARG A 126 20.41 -8.77 2.19
N ASP A 127 19.37 -9.02 1.42
CA ASP A 127 19.31 -8.63 0.01
C ASP A 127 19.34 -7.11 -0.11
N ARG A 128 20.38 -6.60 -0.76
CA ARG A 128 20.61 -5.16 -0.87
C ARG A 128 19.98 -4.64 -2.14
N TRP A 129 18.74 -4.20 -2.02
CA TRP A 129 18.04 -3.49 -3.10
C TRP A 129 17.65 -2.09 -2.64
N VAL A 130 17.64 -1.17 -3.59
CA VAL A 130 17.33 0.24 -3.32
C VAL A 130 15.88 0.57 -3.65
N THR A 131 15.16 -0.34 -4.31
CA THR A 131 13.78 -0.13 -4.75
C THR A 131 12.96 -1.43 -4.70
N ALA A 132 11.68 -1.28 -4.39
CA ALA A 132 10.65 -2.30 -4.52
C ALA A 132 9.52 -1.66 -5.34
N GLY A 133 9.14 -2.28 -6.46
CA GLY A 133 8.09 -1.75 -7.33
C GLY A 133 6.70 -2.21 -6.91
N SER A 134 6.58 -3.49 -6.54
CA SER A 134 5.34 -4.10 -6.09
C SER A 134 5.66 -5.33 -5.23
N VAL A 135 4.73 -5.71 -4.37
CA VAL A 135 4.78 -6.92 -3.56
C VAL A 135 3.55 -7.74 -3.88
N LEU A 136 3.71 -9.06 -3.89
CA LEU A 136 2.66 -10.05 -4.04
C LEU A 136 2.89 -11.12 -2.97
N THR A 137 1.84 -11.49 -2.26
CA THR A 137 1.83 -12.69 -1.44
C THR A 137 1.19 -13.85 -2.20
N TYR A 138 1.79 -15.03 -2.09
CA TYR A 138 1.28 -16.25 -2.69
C TYR A 138 1.59 -17.43 -1.80
N GLN A 139 0.57 -17.99 -1.14
CA GLN A 139 0.76 -18.99 -0.09
C GLN A 139 1.76 -18.46 0.94
N ASP A 140 2.79 -19.25 1.24
CA ASP A 140 3.84 -18.89 2.20
C ASP A 140 5.00 -18.14 1.53
N LEU A 141 4.77 -17.45 0.41
CA LEU A 141 5.79 -16.69 -0.30
C LEU A 141 5.44 -15.20 -0.36
N VAL A 142 6.47 -14.37 -0.19
CA VAL A 142 6.44 -12.93 -0.48
C VAL A 142 7.34 -12.67 -1.69
N ILE A 143 6.72 -12.25 -2.78
CA ILE A 143 7.37 -11.98 -4.06
C ILE A 143 7.49 -10.47 -4.22
N VAL A 144 8.73 -9.98 -4.24
CA VAL A 144 9.03 -8.55 -4.40
C VAL A 144 9.47 -8.30 -5.83
N VAL A 145 8.67 -7.54 -6.58
CA VAL A 145 9.00 -7.11 -7.94
C VAL A 145 10.00 -5.96 -7.86
N ARG A 146 11.18 -6.16 -8.46
CA ARG A 146 12.27 -5.18 -8.48
C ARG A 146 12.15 -4.28 -9.71
N GLY A 147 12.00 -2.98 -9.49
CA GLY A 147 11.99 -1.99 -10.57
C GLY A 147 13.39 -1.76 -11.16
N GLY A 148 13.45 -1.28 -12.41
CA GLY A 148 14.67 -0.68 -12.96
C GLY A 148 15.55 -1.56 -13.87
N GLY A 149 15.00 -2.59 -14.52
CA GLY A 149 15.66 -3.27 -15.66
C GLY A 149 16.94 -4.04 -15.31
N LYS A 150 17.12 -4.43 -14.05
CA LYS A 150 18.28 -5.19 -13.56
C LYS A 150 18.09 -6.71 -13.73
N PRO A 151 19.17 -7.52 -13.69
CA PRO A 151 19.13 -8.96 -13.99
C PRO A 151 18.28 -9.82 -13.04
N HIS A 152 17.84 -9.30 -11.90
CA HIS A 152 16.99 -10.01 -10.93
C HIS A 152 15.69 -9.22 -10.75
N PRO A 153 14.67 -9.48 -11.59
CA PRO A 153 13.42 -8.72 -11.57
C PRO A 153 12.52 -9.07 -10.38
N PHE A 154 12.87 -10.13 -9.63
CA PHE A 154 12.15 -10.55 -8.44
C PHE A 154 13.11 -11.00 -7.34
N SER A 155 12.70 -10.77 -6.09
CA SER A 155 13.16 -11.51 -4.92
C SER A 155 11.99 -12.30 -4.36
N VAL A 156 12.26 -13.48 -3.81
CA VAL A 156 11.25 -14.32 -3.19
C VAL A 156 11.72 -14.67 -1.79
N TYR A 157 10.85 -14.43 -0.83
CA TYR A 157 11.07 -14.73 0.59
C TYR A 157 10.00 -15.72 1.05
N GLU A 158 10.36 -16.59 1.99
CA GLU A 158 9.36 -17.36 2.73
C GLU A 158 8.66 -16.43 3.72
N ARG A 159 7.33 -16.54 3.76
CA ARG A 159 6.48 -15.99 4.80
C ARG A 159 6.59 -16.91 6.01
N TRP A 160 6.67 -16.31 7.18
CA TRP A 160 6.78 -17.01 8.45
C TRP A 160 5.46 -17.02 9.20
#